data_AF-A0A7K2PM09-F1
#
_entry.id   AF-A0A7K2PM09-F1
#
_cell.length_a   1.000
_cell.length_b   1.000
_cell.length_c   1.000
_cell.angle_alpha   90.00
_cell.angle_beta   90.00
_cell.angle_gamma   90.00
#
_symmetry.space_group_name_H-M   'P 1'
#
loop_
_entity.id
_entity.type
_entity.pdbx_description
1 polymer ?
#
loop_
_entity_poly.entity_id
_entity_poly.type
_entity_poly.pdbx_seq_one_letter_code
_entity_poly.pdbx_strand_id
1 'polypeptide(L)'
;MRRGLVHVLAWLLATGAAVTLSWWGVHTVMAGTAYDPPRALPITAAEATTQESKPLASPTPTRTGRATPSKSPAPTPSAPTASPTLSAKSPSPTASGKVRSYDTDGGRAVFDLGDKSATLVSATPGTGWSMQVWKTESWIRVEFSSGADRVSVFCTWHDGPPRVEIGTY
;
A
#
# COMPACT_ATOMS: atom_id res chain seq x y z
N MET A 1 25.61 20.49 -47.07
CA MET A 1 24.53 19.55 -46.67
C MET A 1 25.02 18.35 -45.85
N ARG A 2 26.16 17.72 -46.17
CA ARG A 2 26.66 16.53 -45.43
C ARG A 2 26.97 16.75 -43.93
N ARG A 3 27.43 17.95 -43.54
CA ARG A 3 27.83 18.26 -42.15
C ARG A 3 26.65 18.31 -41.15
N GLY A 4 25.48 18.78 -41.59
CA GLY A 4 24.28 18.77 -40.74
C GLY A 4 23.76 17.35 -40.48
N LEU A 5 23.87 16.48 -41.47
CA LEU A 5 23.44 15.08 -41.38
C LEU A 5 24.31 14.30 -40.38
N VAL A 6 25.62 14.55 -40.35
CA VAL A 6 26.55 13.93 -39.38
C VAL A 6 26.27 14.40 -37.95
N HIS A 7 25.95 15.69 -37.73
CA HIS A 7 25.61 16.18 -36.38
C HIS A 7 24.29 15.61 -35.87
N VAL A 8 23.26 15.52 -36.71
CA VAL A 8 21.99 14.88 -36.32
C VAL A 8 22.21 13.41 -35.99
N LEU A 9 23.01 12.69 -36.78
CA LEU A 9 23.29 11.28 -36.55
C LEU A 9 24.10 11.05 -35.26
N ALA A 10 25.10 11.90 -35.00
CA ALA A 10 25.88 11.88 -33.76
C ALA A 10 25.01 12.22 -32.54
N TRP A 11 24.11 13.19 -32.67
CA TRP A 11 23.18 13.56 -31.60
C TRP A 11 22.19 12.42 -31.28
N LEU A 12 21.67 11.75 -32.30
CA LEU A 12 20.80 10.57 -32.12
C LEU A 12 21.54 9.41 -31.45
N LEU A 13 22.78 9.13 -31.86
CA LEU A 13 23.61 8.08 -31.24
C LEU A 13 23.90 8.39 -29.77
N ALA A 14 24.28 9.62 -29.45
CA ALA A 14 24.56 10.02 -28.07
C ALA A 14 23.33 9.89 -27.17
N THR A 15 22.16 10.29 -27.67
CA THR A 15 20.90 10.22 -26.91
C THR A 15 20.45 8.76 -26.75
N GLY A 16 20.59 7.94 -27.79
CA GLY A 16 20.31 6.52 -27.72
C GLY A 16 21.16 5.80 -26.67
N ALA A 17 22.47 6.10 -26.63
CA ALA A 17 23.38 5.54 -25.65
C ALA A 17 23.05 5.98 -24.21
N ALA A 18 22.65 7.24 -24.01
CA ALA A 18 22.24 7.73 -22.70
C ALA A 18 20.96 7.03 -22.20
N VAL A 19 19.98 6.84 -23.07
CA VAL A 19 18.71 6.16 -22.74
C VAL A 19 18.94 4.69 -22.42
N THR A 20 19.78 3.99 -23.18
CA THR A 20 20.07 2.58 -22.91
C THR A 20 20.82 2.38 -21.59
N LEU A 21 21.78 3.26 -21.27
CA LEU A 21 22.48 3.23 -19.98
C LEU A 21 21.54 3.56 -18.82
N SER A 22 20.64 4.52 -18.98
CA SER A 22 19.63 4.87 -17.96
C SER A 22 18.67 3.69 -17.71
N TRP A 23 18.21 3.04 -18.77
CA TRP A 23 17.35 1.86 -18.67
C TRP A 23 18.07 0.71 -17.96
N TRP A 24 19.32 0.41 -18.36
CA TRP A 24 20.10 -0.66 -17.73
C TRP A 24 20.35 -0.40 -16.25
N GLY A 25 20.70 0.84 -15.86
CA GLY A 25 20.94 1.19 -14.45
C GLY A 25 19.70 1.07 -13.56
N VAL A 26 18.52 1.45 -14.05
CA VAL A 26 17.27 1.28 -13.30
C VAL A 26 16.85 -0.19 -13.22
N HIS A 27 16.99 -0.92 -14.32
CA HIS A 27 16.59 -2.33 -14.38
C HIS A 27 17.48 -3.23 -13.51
N THR A 28 18.77 -2.94 -13.37
CA THR A 28 19.67 -3.71 -12.49
C THR A 28 19.36 -3.49 -11.02
N VAL A 29 19.01 -2.27 -10.60
CA VAL A 29 18.58 -1.99 -9.23
C VAL A 29 17.27 -2.70 -8.90
N MET A 30 16.31 -2.71 -9.82
CA MET A 30 15.06 -3.47 -9.63
C MET A 30 15.27 -4.99 -9.67
N ALA A 31 16.20 -5.51 -10.48
CA ALA A 31 16.55 -6.93 -10.50
C ALA A 31 17.33 -7.36 -9.25
N GLY A 32 18.06 -6.43 -8.60
CA GLY A 32 18.79 -6.65 -7.36
C GLY A 32 17.92 -6.75 -6.11
N THR A 33 16.63 -6.37 -6.19
CA THR A 33 15.64 -6.63 -5.13
C THR A 33 14.84 -7.87 -5.49
N ALA A 34 15.54 -9.01 -5.66
CA ALA A 34 14.91 -10.31 -5.53
C ALA A 34 14.24 -10.36 -4.15
N TYR A 35 12.96 -10.01 -4.17
CA TYR A 35 11.98 -10.26 -3.14
C TYR A 35 12.22 -11.68 -2.64
N ASP A 36 12.61 -11.84 -1.38
CA ASP A 36 12.61 -13.15 -0.72
C ASP A 36 11.17 -13.40 -0.27
N PRO A 37 10.36 -14.16 -1.03
CA PRO A 37 9.06 -14.57 -0.54
C PRO A 37 9.28 -15.41 0.73
N PRO A 38 8.51 -15.23 1.81
CA PRO A 38 8.70 -15.99 3.03
C PRO A 38 8.58 -17.49 2.74
N ARG A 39 9.73 -18.16 2.71
CA ARG A 39 9.84 -19.62 2.64
C ARG A 39 9.33 -20.16 3.98
N ALA A 40 8.11 -20.69 3.95
CA ALA A 40 7.59 -21.52 5.01
C ALA A 40 8.58 -22.68 5.26
N LEU A 41 9.13 -22.71 6.47
CA LEU A 41 9.87 -23.86 6.98
C LEU A 41 8.87 -25.02 7.11
N PRO A 42 9.02 -26.14 6.38
CA PRO A 42 8.27 -27.35 6.70
C PRO A 42 8.81 -27.88 8.03
N ILE A 43 8.00 -27.83 9.08
CA ILE A 43 8.22 -28.67 10.26
C ILE A 43 7.97 -30.09 9.78
N THR A 44 9.05 -30.83 9.52
CA THR A 44 9.00 -32.29 9.45
C THR A 44 8.49 -32.77 10.81
N ALA A 45 7.19 -33.06 10.87
CA ALA A 45 6.61 -33.92 11.88
C ALA A 45 7.28 -35.30 11.71
N ALA A 46 8.35 -35.52 12.48
CA ALA A 46 8.91 -36.84 12.66
C ALA A 46 7.92 -37.66 13.47
N GLU A 47 7.20 -38.54 12.79
CA GLU A 47 6.37 -39.57 13.38
C GLU A 47 7.27 -40.74 13.79
N ALA A 48 7.46 -40.97 15.10
CA ALA A 48 7.67 -42.29 15.73
C ALA A 48 8.05 -42.17 17.22
N THR A 49 7.09 -42.50 18.10
CA THR A 49 7.20 -43.54 19.15
C THR A 49 8.39 -43.57 20.13
N THR A 50 8.04 -43.32 21.41
CA THR A 50 8.59 -43.89 22.67
C THR A 50 9.92 -43.37 23.23
N GLN A 51 9.86 -42.55 24.29
CA GLN A 51 10.50 -42.86 25.59
C GLN A 51 10.14 -41.84 26.70
N GLU A 52 9.36 -42.33 27.66
CA GLU A 52 9.53 -42.21 29.12
C GLU A 52 10.53 -41.16 29.68
N SER A 53 10.04 -40.18 30.46
CA SER A 53 10.38 -39.96 31.89
C SER A 53 10.02 -38.55 32.40
N LYS A 54 9.21 -38.52 33.45
CA LYS A 54 8.80 -37.38 34.31
C LYS A 54 9.88 -37.14 35.42
N PRO A 55 9.77 -36.15 36.35
CA PRO A 55 9.73 -34.67 36.29
C PRO A 55 10.91 -34.01 37.08
N LEU A 56 11.13 -32.68 37.02
CA LEU A 56 11.64 -31.94 38.22
C LEU A 56 11.52 -30.39 38.17
N ALA A 57 10.89 -29.86 39.23
CA ALA A 57 11.13 -28.60 39.97
C ALA A 57 10.98 -27.18 39.33
N SER A 58 10.07 -26.39 39.93
CA SER A 58 10.15 -24.92 40.07
C SER A 58 11.04 -24.55 41.30
N PRO A 59 11.59 -23.31 41.44
CA PRO A 59 10.81 -22.12 41.87
C PRO A 59 11.29 -20.73 41.35
N THR A 60 10.39 -19.72 41.43
CA THR A 60 10.57 -18.23 41.40
C THR A 60 11.35 -17.74 42.66
N PRO A 61 11.66 -16.44 42.98
CA PRO A 61 11.51 -15.11 42.30
C PRO A 61 12.70 -14.11 42.48
N THR A 62 12.60 -12.83 42.02
CA THR A 62 13.10 -11.54 42.63
C THR A 62 13.09 -10.39 41.58
N ARG A 63 12.15 -9.41 41.63
CA ARG A 63 12.26 -7.99 42.11
C ARG A 63 13.57 -7.28 41.74
N THR A 64 13.66 -6.06 41.19
CA THR A 64 13.05 -4.77 41.57
C THR A 64 13.50 -3.70 40.55
N GLY A 65 12.69 -2.67 40.27
CA GLY A 65 13.15 -1.49 39.51
C GLY A 65 12.04 -0.51 39.14
N ARG A 66 11.64 0.33 40.10
CA ARG A 66 10.60 1.36 40.03
C ARG A 66 11.25 2.72 39.78
N ALA A 67 10.77 3.50 38.80
CA ALA A 67 10.70 4.97 38.89
C ALA A 67 9.72 5.55 37.85
N THR A 68 8.81 6.38 38.37
CA THR A 68 7.66 7.07 37.77
C THR A 68 8.04 8.46 37.20
N PRO A 69 7.09 9.21 36.58
CA PRO A 69 7.34 10.15 35.47
C PRO A 69 7.43 11.64 35.88
N SER A 70 7.90 12.49 34.96
CA SER A 70 7.74 13.97 34.96
C SER A 70 8.18 14.49 33.59
N LYS A 71 7.60 15.51 32.94
CA LYS A 71 6.46 16.41 33.17
C LYS A 71 6.16 17.07 31.81
N SER A 72 4.88 17.24 31.51
CA SER A 72 4.32 18.07 30.42
C SER A 72 4.60 19.57 30.66
N PRO A 73 4.51 20.47 29.64
CA PRO A 73 3.21 21.06 29.22
C PRO A 73 3.05 21.10 27.68
N ALA A 74 1.94 20.65 27.07
CA ALA A 74 0.62 21.29 26.94
C ALA A 74 0.49 22.23 25.69
N PRO A 75 -0.71 22.33 25.09
CA PRO A 75 -0.91 22.38 23.64
C PRO A 75 -1.43 23.74 23.12
N THR A 76 -1.44 23.93 21.80
CA THR A 76 -2.35 24.91 21.17
C THR A 76 -3.24 24.18 20.16
N PRO A 77 -4.58 24.23 20.29
CA PRO A 77 -5.51 23.47 19.47
C PRO A 77 -5.94 24.25 18.24
N SER A 78 -5.84 23.62 17.06
CA SER A 78 -6.72 23.96 15.94
C SER A 78 -7.63 22.77 15.70
N ALA A 79 -8.85 22.90 16.21
CA ALA A 79 -9.96 22.04 15.86
C ALA A 79 -10.14 22.01 14.34
N PRO A 80 -10.60 20.87 13.81
CA PRO A 80 -11.88 20.93 13.15
C PRO A 80 -12.85 19.99 13.85
N THR A 81 -13.97 20.58 14.23
CA THR A 81 -15.19 19.95 14.71
C THR A 81 -15.53 18.71 13.88
N ALA A 82 -15.59 17.57 14.56
CA ALA A 82 -16.28 16.40 14.05
C ALA A 82 -17.77 16.74 13.87
N SER A 83 -18.31 16.45 12.70
CA SER A 83 -19.71 16.08 12.57
C SER A 83 -19.82 15.03 11.46
N PRO A 84 -20.27 13.80 11.76
CA PRO A 84 -20.48 12.78 10.75
C PRO A 84 -21.84 13.04 10.11
N THR A 85 -21.87 13.85 9.06
CA THR A 85 -23.02 13.85 8.16
C THR A 85 -22.78 12.79 7.09
N LEU A 86 -23.49 11.67 7.23
CA LEU A 86 -23.86 10.77 6.14
C LEU A 86 -24.53 11.61 5.04
N SER A 87 -23.74 12.20 4.15
CA SER A 87 -24.25 12.84 2.94
C SER A 87 -23.88 11.96 1.75
N ALA A 88 -24.71 10.93 1.57
CA ALA A 88 -24.93 10.35 0.26
C ALA A 88 -25.48 11.46 -0.66
N LYS A 89 -24.61 12.10 -1.45
CA LYS A 89 -25.03 12.93 -2.58
C LYS A 89 -24.15 12.66 -3.79
N SER A 90 -24.74 11.95 -4.74
CA SER A 90 -24.28 11.74 -6.12
C SER A 90 -25.29 12.47 -7.03
N PRO A 91 -24.99 12.82 -8.30
CA PRO A 91 -23.78 13.44 -8.88
C PRO A 91 -24.12 14.63 -9.81
N SER A 92 -23.14 15.24 -10.49
CA SER A 92 -23.38 16.00 -11.75
C SER A 92 -22.19 15.85 -12.74
N PRO A 93 -22.43 15.87 -14.07
CA PRO A 93 -21.60 15.15 -15.05
C PRO A 93 -20.76 16.06 -15.98
N THR A 94 -19.84 15.43 -16.73
CA THR A 94 -19.51 15.62 -18.17
C THR A 94 -18.01 15.63 -18.47
N ALA A 95 -17.41 14.45 -18.45
CA ALA A 95 -16.34 13.94 -19.32
C ALA A 95 -16.33 12.42 -19.11
N SER A 96 -16.01 11.60 -20.11
CA SER A 96 -16.31 10.16 -20.15
C SER A 96 -15.54 9.24 -19.18
N GLY A 97 -15.11 9.76 -18.03
CA GLY A 97 -14.66 9.05 -16.85
C GLY A 97 -15.11 9.83 -15.62
N LYS A 98 -15.80 9.17 -14.68
CA LYS A 98 -16.29 9.81 -13.46
C LYS A 98 -15.26 9.62 -12.36
N VAL A 99 -14.40 10.62 -12.18
CA VAL A 99 -13.49 10.67 -11.03
C VAL A 99 -14.32 10.73 -9.73
N ARG A 100 -14.10 9.77 -8.84
CA ARG A 100 -14.75 9.67 -7.53
C ARG A 100 -13.71 9.51 -6.44
N SER A 101 -13.84 10.32 -5.40
CA SER A 101 -13.08 10.19 -4.17
C SER A 101 -13.87 9.43 -3.12
N TYR A 102 -13.16 8.58 -2.38
CA TYR A 102 -13.65 7.77 -1.29
C TYR A 102 -12.81 8.09 -0.06
N ASP A 103 -13.42 8.84 0.86
CA ASP A 103 -12.85 9.17 2.16
C ASP A 103 -13.20 8.06 3.15
N THR A 104 -12.20 7.62 3.89
CA THR A 104 -12.30 6.57 4.91
C THR A 104 -11.48 6.96 6.13
N ASP A 105 -11.68 6.27 7.25
CA ASP A 105 -10.87 6.48 8.46
C ASP A 105 -9.37 6.26 8.21
N GLY A 106 -9.04 5.36 7.27
CA GLY A 106 -7.67 5.05 6.92
C GLY A 106 -7.00 5.99 5.92
N GLY A 107 -7.77 6.88 5.28
CA GLY A 107 -7.27 7.78 4.24
C GLY A 107 -8.25 7.97 3.09
N ARG A 108 -7.76 8.55 2.01
CA ARG A 108 -8.54 8.89 0.81
C ARG A 108 -8.06 8.05 -0.37
N ALA A 109 -8.98 7.38 -1.07
CA ALA A 109 -8.74 6.76 -2.36
C ALA A 109 -9.54 7.47 -3.46
N VAL A 110 -8.95 7.71 -4.62
CA VAL A 110 -9.60 8.38 -5.75
C VAL A 110 -9.45 7.50 -6.98
N PHE A 111 -10.59 7.15 -7.57
CA PHE A 111 -10.66 6.35 -8.78
C PHE A 111 -11.26 7.16 -9.91
N ASP A 112 -10.73 7.01 -11.11
CA ASP A 112 -11.44 7.39 -12.33
C ASP A 112 -12.23 6.16 -12.81
N LEU A 113 -13.55 6.28 -12.82
CA LEU A 113 -14.47 5.22 -13.20
C LEU A 113 -14.93 5.45 -14.64
N GLY A 114 -14.41 4.66 -15.58
CA GLY A 114 -14.92 4.59 -16.94
C GLY A 114 -16.13 3.65 -17.04
N ASP A 115 -16.60 3.43 -18.27
CA ASP A 115 -17.78 2.58 -18.50
C ASP A 115 -17.52 1.09 -18.25
N LYS A 116 -16.29 0.62 -18.52
CA LYS A 116 -15.90 -0.80 -18.46
C LYS A 116 -14.67 -1.10 -17.59
N SER A 117 -13.97 -0.06 -17.12
CA SER A 117 -12.77 -0.21 -16.33
C SER A 117 -12.58 0.99 -15.41
N ALA A 118 -11.75 0.84 -14.39
CA ALA A 118 -11.38 1.92 -13.50
C ALA A 118 -9.88 2.03 -13.36
N THR A 119 -9.41 3.25 -13.11
CA THR A 119 -8.01 3.51 -12.78
C THR A 119 -7.92 4.16 -11.40
N LEU A 120 -6.90 3.79 -10.63
CA LEU A 120 -6.60 4.49 -9.39
C LEU A 120 -5.80 5.75 -9.72
N VAL A 121 -6.39 6.91 -9.44
CA VAL A 121 -5.79 8.23 -9.66
C VAL A 121 -4.85 8.57 -8.51
N SER A 122 -5.32 8.41 -7.27
CA SER A 122 -4.53 8.68 -6.08
C SER A 122 -5.02 7.87 -4.90
N ALA A 123 -4.12 7.47 -4.02
CA ALA A 123 -4.47 6.99 -2.70
C ALA A 123 -3.52 7.63 -1.68
N THR A 124 -4.07 8.23 -0.63
CA THR A 124 -3.32 8.96 0.40
C THR A 124 -3.74 8.43 1.77
N PRO A 125 -2.85 7.77 2.51
CA PRO A 125 -3.16 7.31 3.86
C PRO A 125 -3.39 8.50 4.81
N GLY A 126 -4.26 8.29 5.79
CA GLY A 126 -4.36 9.17 6.95
C GLY A 126 -3.11 9.10 7.84
N THR A 127 -2.94 10.08 8.72
CA THR A 127 -1.84 10.08 9.68
C THR A 127 -1.89 8.84 10.57
N GLY A 128 -0.76 8.13 10.70
CA GLY A 128 -0.70 6.88 11.48
C GLY A 128 -1.26 5.64 10.76
N TRP A 129 -1.68 5.78 9.50
CA TRP A 129 -2.10 4.68 8.64
C TRP A 129 -1.02 4.38 7.59
N SER A 130 -0.85 3.10 7.28
CA SER A 130 -0.07 2.59 6.17
C SER A 130 -1.00 2.23 5.03
N MET A 131 -0.52 2.34 3.78
CA MET A 131 -1.31 2.08 2.58
C MET A 131 -0.66 1.00 1.72
N GLN A 132 -1.49 0.09 1.21
CA GLN A 132 -1.12 -0.90 0.21
C GLN A 132 -2.11 -0.86 -0.95
N VAL A 133 -1.61 -1.10 -2.17
CA VAL A 133 -2.41 -1.07 -3.39
C VAL A 133 -2.12 -2.32 -4.21
N TRP A 134 -3.17 -3.04 -4.57
CA TRP A 134 -3.12 -4.17 -5.50
C TRP A 134 -3.94 -3.84 -6.74
N LYS A 135 -3.39 -4.09 -7.92
CA LYS A 135 -4.02 -3.82 -9.20
C LYS A 135 -3.99 -5.06 -10.07
N THR A 136 -5.07 -5.31 -10.79
CA THR A 136 -5.21 -6.37 -11.77
C THR A 136 -6.05 -5.84 -12.95
N GLU A 137 -6.25 -6.66 -13.98
CA GLU A 137 -7.00 -6.31 -15.19
C GLU A 137 -8.48 -5.96 -14.92
N SER A 138 -9.07 -6.51 -13.86
CA SER A 138 -10.51 -6.40 -13.58
C SER A 138 -10.87 -5.87 -12.19
N TRP A 139 -9.85 -5.46 -11.41
CA TRP A 139 -10.05 -4.90 -10.08
C TRP A 139 -8.82 -4.15 -9.55
N ILE A 140 -9.07 -3.25 -8.61
CA ILE A 140 -8.07 -2.52 -7.83
C ILE A 140 -8.50 -2.52 -6.36
N ARG A 141 -7.61 -2.93 -5.46
CA ARG A 141 -7.81 -2.85 -4.01
C ARG A 141 -6.83 -1.88 -3.41
N VAL A 142 -7.33 -0.94 -2.60
CA VAL A 142 -6.54 -0.10 -1.72
C VAL A 142 -6.83 -0.55 -0.29
N GLU A 143 -5.81 -0.83 0.50
CA GLU A 143 -5.95 -1.14 1.91
C GLU A 143 -5.18 -0.12 2.73
N PHE A 144 -5.85 0.40 3.74
CA PHE A 144 -5.28 1.23 4.78
C PHE A 144 -5.21 0.42 6.07
N SER A 145 -4.08 0.48 6.76
CA SER A 145 -3.83 -0.27 7.99
C SER A 145 -3.25 0.61 9.09
N SER A 146 -3.78 0.54 10.30
CA SER A 146 -3.18 1.16 11.49
C SER A 146 -3.31 0.22 12.68
N GLY A 147 -2.19 -0.28 13.21
CA GLY A 147 -2.23 -1.26 14.31
C GLY A 147 -3.08 -2.49 13.96
N ALA A 148 -4.20 -2.67 14.67
CA ALA A 148 -5.18 -3.73 14.44
C ALA A 148 -6.26 -3.35 13.42
N ASP A 149 -6.50 -2.06 13.17
CA ASP A 149 -7.58 -1.57 12.33
C ASP A 149 -7.22 -1.67 10.84
N ARG A 150 -8.17 -2.13 10.02
CA ARG A 150 -8.02 -2.21 8.57
C ARG A 150 -9.21 -1.60 7.86
N VAL A 151 -8.92 -0.90 6.77
CA VAL A 151 -9.92 -0.39 5.83
C VAL A 151 -9.55 -0.80 4.42
N SER A 152 -10.47 -1.40 3.69
CA SER A 152 -10.30 -1.77 2.30
C SER A 152 -11.27 -1.01 1.41
N VAL A 153 -10.74 -0.35 0.39
CA VAL A 153 -11.50 0.24 -0.71
C VAL A 153 -11.23 -0.61 -1.96
N PHE A 154 -12.23 -1.38 -2.39
CA PHE A 154 -12.12 -2.35 -3.45
C PHE A 154 -12.97 -1.97 -4.66
N CYS A 155 -12.32 -1.63 -5.77
CA CYS A 155 -12.95 -1.31 -7.04
C CYS A 155 -12.91 -2.54 -7.96
N THR A 156 -14.05 -3.01 -8.47
CA THR A 156 -14.15 -4.20 -9.33
C THR A 156 -15.02 -3.95 -10.56
N TRP A 157 -14.69 -4.58 -11.69
CA TRP A 157 -15.45 -4.44 -12.96
C TRP A 157 -15.48 -5.71 -13.81
N HIS A 158 -15.25 -6.89 -13.21
CA HIS A 158 -15.27 -8.16 -13.95
C HIS A 158 -16.67 -8.55 -14.46
N ASP A 159 -17.74 -8.17 -13.74
CA ASP A 159 -19.13 -8.52 -14.10
C ASP A 159 -19.94 -7.36 -14.70
N GLY A 160 -19.31 -6.21 -14.96
CA GLY A 160 -20.04 -5.02 -15.39
C GLY A 160 -19.30 -3.71 -15.10
N PRO A 161 -20.02 -2.58 -15.08
CA PRO A 161 -19.43 -1.29 -14.80
C PRO A 161 -18.67 -1.27 -13.46
N PRO A 162 -17.61 -0.46 -13.33
CA PRO A 162 -16.86 -0.36 -12.09
C PRO A 162 -17.72 -0.04 -10.87
N ARG A 163 -17.66 -0.93 -9.88
CA ARG A 163 -18.27 -0.78 -8.56
C ARG A 163 -17.17 -0.65 -7.51
N VAL A 164 -17.41 0.19 -6.50
CA VAL A 164 -16.49 0.36 -5.37
C VAL A 164 -17.18 -0.06 -4.09
N GLU A 165 -16.52 -0.94 -3.35
CA GLU A 165 -16.95 -1.48 -2.07
C GLU A 165 -15.94 -1.05 -0.99
N ILE A 166 -16.44 -0.61 0.16
CA ILE A 166 -15.61 -0.19 1.29
C ILE A 166 -15.93 -1.11 2.46
N GLY A 167 -14.91 -1.74 3.01
CA GLY A 167 -15.02 -2.63 4.17
C GLY A 167 -14.01 -2.26 5.25
N THR A 168 -14.39 -2.42 6.51
CA THR A 168 -13.52 -2.23 7.68
C THR A 168 -13.50 -3.53 8.48
N TYR A 169 -12.33 -3.94 8.96
CA TYR A 169 -12.16 -5.18 9.73
C TYR A 169 -10.98 -5.13 10.70
#